data_AF-A0A1C6H0G5-F1
#
_entry.id   AF-A0A1C6H0G5-F1
#
_cell.length_a   1.000
_cell.length_b   1.000
_cell.length_c   1.000
_cell.angle_alpha   90.00
_cell.angle_beta   90.00
_cell.angle_gamma   90.00
#
_symmetry.space_group_name_H-M   'P 1'
#
loop_
_entity.id
_entity.type
_entity.pdbx_description
1 polymer ?
#
loop_
_entity_poly.entity_id
_entity_poly.type
_entity_poly.pdbx_seq_one_letter_code
_entity_poly.pdbx_strand_id
1 'polypeptide(L)'
;MGENHQRIIFHVDVDSAYLSWNVVKQLQHDENDIDIRLIPSAIGGSEENRHEIILTKSIPDKKYKIQTNKSIVDALKKYPYFNI
;
A
#
# COMPACT_ATOMS: atom_id res chain seq x y z
N MET A 1 22.42 -22.79 -39.77
CA MET A 1 21.70 -23.13 -38.53
C MET A 1 21.61 -21.85 -37.72
N GLY A 2 20.42 -21.30 -37.51
CA GLY A 2 20.25 -20.02 -36.83
C GLY A 2 20.33 -20.17 -35.32
N GLU A 3 21.03 -19.25 -34.64
CA GLU A 3 21.17 -19.27 -33.20
C GLU A 3 19.82 -19.09 -32.49
N ASN A 4 19.44 -20.12 -31.74
CA ASN A 4 18.19 -20.19 -31.01
C ASN A 4 18.37 -19.41 -29.69
N HIS A 5 18.20 -18.10 -29.74
CA HIS A 5 18.30 -17.25 -28.56
C HIS A 5 17.16 -17.61 -27.59
N GLN A 6 17.51 -18.07 -26.39
CA GLN A 6 16.52 -18.34 -25.35
C GLN A 6 15.78 -17.04 -24.99
N ARG A 7 14.45 -17.05 -25.13
CA ARG A 7 13.61 -15.91 -24.77
C ARG A 7 13.65 -15.71 -23.25
N ILE A 8 14.13 -14.55 -22.82
CA ILE A 8 14.06 -14.10 -21.42
C ILE A 8 12.82 -13.21 -21.27
N ILE A 9 11.96 -13.50 -20.30
CA ILE A 9 10.76 -12.72 -19.99
C ILE A 9 10.91 -12.16 -18.58
N PHE A 10 10.79 -10.83 -18.44
CA PHE A 10 10.74 -10.17 -17.14
C PHE A 10 9.29 -9.88 -16.77
N HIS A 11 8.88 -10.33 -15.58
CA HIS A 11 7.66 -9.89 -14.93
C HIS A 11 8.07 -8.85 -13.88
N VAL A 12 7.55 -7.63 -14.01
CA VAL A 12 7.80 -6.55 -13.07
C VAL A 12 6.46 -6.08 -12.54
N ASP A 13 6.31 -6.07 -11.23
CA ASP A 13 5.14 -5.56 -10.52
C ASP A 13 5.59 -4.62 -9.39
N VAL A 14 4.71 -3.69 -9.00
CA VAL A 14 5.01 -2.69 -7.97
C VAL A 14 4.35 -3.06 -6.66
N ASP A 15 5.16 -3.22 -5.62
CA ASP A 15 4.65 -3.42 -4.26
C ASP A 15 3.80 -2.23 -3.82
N SER A 16 2.59 -2.53 -3.32
CA SER A 16 1.68 -1.56 -2.71
C SER A 16 1.46 -0.32 -3.58
N ALA A 17 1.28 -0.54 -4.89
CA ALA A 17 1.34 0.49 -5.91
C ALA A 17 0.48 1.73 -5.60
N TYR A 18 -0.79 1.54 -5.20
CA TYR A 18 -1.68 2.65 -4.82
C TYR A 18 -1.14 3.48 -3.65
N LEU A 19 -0.53 2.85 -2.64
CA LEU A 19 0.12 3.55 -1.53
C LEU A 19 1.30 4.34 -2.05
N SER A 20 2.16 3.70 -2.85
CA SER A 20 3.36 4.31 -3.40
C SER A 20 3.06 5.59 -4.20
N TRP A 21 2.03 5.59 -5.04
CA TRP A 21 1.65 6.79 -5.81
C TRP A 21 1.03 7.90 -4.97
N ASN A 22 0.17 7.56 -4.00
CA ASN A 22 -0.43 8.57 -3.12
C ASN A 22 0.64 9.29 -2.29
N VAL A 23 1.62 8.55 -1.76
CA VAL A 23 2.70 9.14 -0.96
C VAL A 23 3.58 10.05 -1.79
N VAL A 24 3.98 9.64 -3.00
CA VAL A 24 4.75 10.51 -3.89
C VAL A 24 3.98 11.79 -4.21
N LYS A 25 2.67 11.69 -4.45
CA LYS A 25 1.82 12.86 -4.70
C LYS A 25 1.77 13.80 -3.49
N GLN A 26 1.59 13.28 -2.28
CA GLN A 26 1.54 14.08 -1.05
C GLN A 26 2.88 14.77 -0.77
N LEU A 27 4.00 14.03 -0.90
CA LEU A 27 5.35 14.56 -0.73
C LEU A 27 5.68 15.65 -1.76
N GLN A 28 5.16 15.55 -2.98
CA GLN A 28 5.38 16.56 -4.03
C GLN A 28 4.63 17.88 -3.79
N HIS A 29 3.53 17.85 -3.02
CA HIS A 29 2.69 19.02 -2.77
C HIS A 29 2.85 19.56 -1.34
N ASP A 30 3.86 19.09 -0.59
CA ASP A 30 4.09 19.43 0.83
C ASP A 30 2.84 19.21 1.72
N GLU A 31 1.94 18.31 1.30
CA GLU A 31 0.73 17.98 2.06
C GLU A 31 1.07 17.15 3.31
N ASN A 32 2.21 16.44 3.27
CA ASN A 32 2.69 15.59 4.34
C ASN A 32 4.21 15.37 4.20
N ASP A 33 4.97 15.65 5.26
CA ASP A 33 6.42 15.43 5.32
C ASP A 33 6.81 13.96 5.63
N ILE A 34 5.83 13.13 5.95
CA ILE A 34 6.05 11.74 6.37
C ILE A 34 5.88 10.80 5.19
N ASP A 35 6.97 10.12 4.80
CA ASP A 35 6.91 9.00 3.87
C ASP A 35 6.31 7.76 4.55
N ILE A 36 4.99 7.61 4.46
CA ILE A 36 4.28 6.49 5.10
C ILE A 36 4.64 5.11 4.51
N ARG A 37 5.39 5.01 3.40
CA ARG A 37 5.89 3.73 2.88
C ARG A 37 6.89 3.07 3.85
N LEU A 38 7.56 3.88 4.66
CA LEU A 38 8.65 3.46 5.54
C LEU A 38 8.17 3.03 6.94
N ILE A 39 6.90 3.28 7.26
CA ILE A 39 6.29 2.93 8.54
C ILE A 39 5.10 2.00 8.33
N PRO A 40 4.63 1.28 9.37
CA PRO A 40 3.37 0.55 9.32
C PRO A 40 2.22 1.51 8.99
N SER A 41 1.63 1.35 7.81
CA SER A 41 0.57 2.22 7.31
C SER A 41 -0.34 1.48 6.32
N ALA A 42 -1.55 2.01 6.12
CA ALA A 42 -2.49 1.58 5.10
C ALA A 42 -3.14 2.77 4.40
N ILE A 43 -3.83 2.52 3.29
CA ILE A 43 -4.78 3.47 2.71
C ILE A 43 -6.16 2.82 2.70
N GLY A 44 -7.12 3.54 3.29
CA GLY A 44 -8.54 3.18 3.34
C GLY A 44 -9.33 3.65 2.10
N GLY A 45 -10.44 2.97 1.82
CA GLY A 45 -11.47 3.49 0.91
C GLY A 45 -12.27 4.63 1.55
N SER A 46 -12.83 5.54 0.74
CA SER A 46 -13.69 6.61 1.25
C SER A 46 -15.07 6.09 1.66
N GLU A 47 -15.64 6.69 2.72
CA GLU A 47 -16.98 6.38 3.23
C GLU A 47 -18.05 6.47 2.13
N GLU A 48 -17.85 7.39 1.18
CA GLU A 48 -18.81 7.73 0.13
C GLU A 48 -18.87 6.71 -1.01
N ASN A 49 -17.73 6.09 -1.34
CA ASN A 49 -17.57 5.41 -2.64
C ASN A 49 -17.26 3.92 -2.59
N ARG A 50 -16.95 3.35 -1.41
CA ARG A 50 -17.02 1.90 -1.12
C ARG A 50 -16.29 1.62 0.19
N HIS A 51 -17.07 1.20 1.20
CA HIS A 51 -16.72 0.51 2.44
C HIS A 51 -15.39 0.94 3.08
N GLU A 52 -15.41 1.35 4.34
CA GLU A 52 -14.25 1.64 5.21
C GLU A 52 -13.27 0.45 5.31
N ILE A 53 -12.64 0.03 4.21
CA ILE A 53 -11.80 -1.14 4.09
C ILE A 53 -10.41 -0.73 3.69
N ILE A 54 -9.43 -1.51 4.14
CA ILE A 54 -8.04 -1.34 3.77
C ILE A 54 -7.84 -1.81 2.34
N LEU A 55 -7.50 -0.88 1.45
CA LEU A 55 -7.25 -1.14 0.03
C LEU A 55 -5.82 -1.62 -0.21
N THR A 56 -4.86 -1.00 0.48
CA THR A 56 -3.44 -1.28 0.36
C THR A 56 -2.74 -0.96 1.67
N LYS A 57 -1.52 -1.47 1.83
CA LYS A 57 -0.74 -1.37 3.06
C LYS A 57 0.74 -1.35 2.77
N SER A 58 1.53 -0.71 3.63
CA SER A 58 2.98 -0.67 3.47
C SER A 58 3.61 -2.05 3.74
N ILE A 59 4.84 -2.23 3.27
CA ILE A 59 5.59 -3.47 3.52
C ILE A 59 5.85 -3.70 5.03
N PRO A 60 6.23 -2.67 5.83
CA PRO A 60 6.44 -2.82 7.27
C PRO A 60 5.21 -3.26 8.07
N ASP A 61 4.00 -3.06 7.52
CA ASP A 61 2.75 -3.44 8.16
C ASP A 61 2.59 -4.97 8.39
N LYS A 62 3.38 -5.82 7.74
CA LYS A 62 3.35 -7.29 7.97
C LYS A 62 3.46 -7.67 9.46
N LYS A 63 4.11 -6.85 10.30
CA LYS A 63 4.21 -7.03 11.76
C LYS A 63 2.85 -6.95 12.48
N TYR A 64 1.92 -6.14 11.98
CA TYR A 64 0.60 -5.91 12.57
C TYR A 64 -0.44 -6.92 12.06
N LYS A 65 -0.09 -7.83 11.13
CA LYS A 65 -1.01 -8.80 10.53
C LYS A 65 -2.30 -8.14 9.99
N ILE A 66 -2.23 -6.88 9.58
CA ILE A 66 -3.33 -6.17 8.96
C ILE A 66 -3.49 -6.74 7.55
N GLN A 67 -4.74 -7.02 7.20
CA GLN A 67 -5.12 -7.65 5.93
C GLN A 67 -5.93 -6.65 5.12
N THR A 68 -5.73 -6.67 3.80
CA THR A 68 -6.59 -5.96 2.86
C THR A 68 -8.01 -6.51 2.92
N ASN A 69 -9.01 -5.72 2.48
CA ASN A 69 -10.43 -6.06 2.56
C ASN A 69 -10.98 -6.22 3.99
N LYS A 70 -10.25 -5.77 5.02
CA LYS A 70 -10.77 -5.64 6.39
C LYS A 70 -11.18 -4.21 6.68
N SER A 71 -12.13 -4.06 7.60
CA SER A 71 -12.57 -2.75 8.08
C SER A 71 -11.43 -1.97 8.74
N ILE A 72 -11.33 -0.69 8.41
CA ILE A 72 -10.49 0.32 9.05
C ILE A 72 -10.76 0.34 10.56
N VAL A 73 -12.04 0.33 10.96
CA VAL A 73 -12.45 0.36 12.36
C VAL A 73 -11.92 -0.83 13.13
N ASP A 74 -11.99 -2.04 12.55
CA ASP A 74 -11.47 -3.24 13.21
C ASP A 74 -9.93 -3.22 13.32
N ALA A 75 -9.25 -2.66 12.31
CA ALA A 75 -7.81 -2.48 12.35
C ALA A 75 -7.40 -1.51 13.46
N LEU A 76 -8.07 -0.35 13.58
CA LEU A 76 -7.80 0.65 14.62
C LEU A 76 -8.17 0.17 16.03
N LYS A 77 -9.27 -0.57 16.18
CA LYS A 77 -9.62 -1.22 17.47
C LYS A 77 -8.51 -2.14 17.96
N LYS A 78 -7.87 -2.88 17.04
CA LYS A 78 -6.81 -3.82 17.37
C LYS A 78 -5.45 -3.14 17.51
N TYR A 79 -5.20 -2.08 16.74
CA TYR A 79 -3.93 -1.36 16.67
C TYR A 79 -4.19 0.16 16.68
N PRO A 80 -4.38 0.77 17.86
CA PRO A 80 -4.81 2.17 17.97
C PRO A 80 -3.79 3.20 17.46
N TYR A 81 -2.52 2.83 17.38
CA TYR A 81 -1.42 3.69 16.89
C TYR A 81 -1.01 3.39 15.44
N PHE A 82 -1.85 2.65 14.70
CA PHE A 82 -1.60 2.33 13.29
C PHE A 82 -2.05 3.48 12.38
N ASN A 83 -1.25 3.80 11.35
CA ASN A 83 -1.56 4.90 10.43
C ASN A 83 -2.47 4.40 9.28
N ILE A 84 -3.57 5.10 9.01
CA ILE A 84 -4.50 4.84 7.91
C ILE A 84 -4.70 6.13 7.10
#